data_AF-A0A9E2VY88-F1
#
_entry.id   AF-A0A9E2VY88-F1
#
_cell.length_a   1.000
_cell.length_b   1.000
_cell.length_c   1.000
_cell.angle_alpha   90.00
_cell.angle_beta   90.00
_cell.angle_gamma   90.00
#
_symmetry.space_group_name_H-M   'P 1'
#
loop_
_entity.id
_entity.type
_entity.pdbx_description
1 polymer ?
#
loop_
_entity_poly.entity_id
_entity_poly.type
_entity_poly.pdbx_seq_one_letter_code
_entity_poly.pdbx_strand_id
1 'polypeptide(L)'
;MPDSKTYTGGCHCGMVRFECTTDLAMVTACNCSICTKKGLHFTFLSPKSFQLRAGTENLREYLFNKHAIRHQLCIDCGVDVFAR
;
A
#
# COMPACT_ATOMS: atom_id res chain seq x y z
N MET A 1 -14.65 13.56 -4.04
CA MET A 1 -13.68 13.72 -5.14
C MET A 1 -14.37 13.23 -6.39
N PRO A 2 -14.48 14.06 -7.44
CA PRO A 2 -15.51 13.89 -8.47
C PRO A 2 -15.40 12.64 -9.36
N ASP A 3 -14.35 11.81 -9.25
CA ASP A 3 -14.22 10.57 -10.03
C ASP A 3 -13.67 9.36 -9.25
N SER A 4 -13.96 9.26 -7.95
CA SER A 4 -13.50 8.10 -7.16
C SER A 4 -14.10 6.78 -7.67
N LYS A 5 -13.23 5.79 -7.92
CA LYS A 5 -13.60 4.44 -8.35
C LYS A 5 -13.02 3.41 -7.39
N THR A 6 -13.62 2.23 -7.38
CA THR A 6 -13.12 1.10 -6.62
C THR A 6 -12.11 0.32 -7.45
N TYR A 7 -10.93 0.10 -6.88
CA TYR A 7 -9.83 -0.64 -7.47
C TYR A 7 -9.46 -1.83 -6.58
N THR A 8 -9.10 -2.94 -7.21
CA THR A 8 -8.54 -4.10 -6.52
C THR A 8 -7.03 -4.12 -6.70
N GLY A 9 -6.30 -4.46 -5.65
CA GLY A 9 -4.84 -4.57 -5.67
C GLY A 9 -4.35 -5.69 -4.76
N GLY A 10 -3.02 -5.85 -4.70
CA GLY A 10 -2.41 -6.87 -3.86
C GLY A 10 -0.94 -7.09 -4.19
N CYS A 11 -0.36 -8.07 -3.52
CA CYS A 11 1.02 -8.49 -3.79
C CYS A 11 1.12 -9.32 -5.09
N HIS A 12 2.35 -9.60 -5.52
CA HIS A 12 2.64 -10.35 -6.74
C HIS A 12 2.17 -11.81 -6.67
N CYS A 13 2.47 -12.52 -5.56
CA CYS A 13 2.07 -13.93 -5.40
C CYS A 13 0.57 -14.12 -5.17
N GLY A 14 -0.16 -13.03 -4.89
CA GLY A 14 -1.61 -13.01 -4.75
C GLY A 14 -2.17 -13.45 -3.41
N MET A 15 -1.32 -13.79 -2.44
CA MET A 15 -1.74 -14.11 -1.08
C MET A 15 -2.35 -12.90 -0.35
N VAL A 16 -1.82 -11.70 -0.61
CA VAL A 16 -2.35 -10.44 -0.08
C VAL A 16 -3.19 -9.77 -1.14
N ARG A 17 -4.46 -9.49 -0.81
CA ARG A 17 -5.41 -8.78 -1.68
C ARG A 17 -6.11 -7.68 -0.91
N PHE A 18 -6.32 -6.54 -1.54
CA PHE A 18 -7.07 -5.42 -1.00
C PHE A 18 -7.99 -4.81 -2.05
N GLU A 19 -8.92 -4.00 -1.57
CA GLU A 19 -9.73 -3.10 -2.36
C GLU A 19 -9.59 -1.67 -1.80
N CYS A 20 -9.56 -0.68 -2.68
CA CYS A 20 -9.60 0.72 -2.27
C CYS A 20 -10.50 1.55 -3.19
N THR A 21 -11.14 2.57 -2.63
CA THR A 21 -11.97 3.53 -3.38
C THR A 21 -11.28 4.88 -3.37
N THR A 22 -10.75 5.31 -4.52
CA THR A 22 -10.01 6.57 -4.62
C THR A 22 -10.09 7.16 -6.02
N ASP A 23 -9.65 8.40 -6.16
CA ASP A 23 -9.29 8.98 -7.45
C ASP A 23 -7.77 8.79 -7.65
N LEU A 24 -7.38 8.16 -8.76
CA LEU A 24 -5.97 7.91 -9.11
C LEU A 24 -5.39 8.99 -10.04
N ALA A 25 -6.11 10.10 -10.26
CA ALA A 25 -5.63 11.22 -11.06
C ALA A 25 -4.32 11.84 -10.53
N MET A 26 -4.07 11.75 -9.22
CA MET A 26 -2.82 12.16 -8.60
C MET A 26 -2.20 11.04 -7.77
N VAL A 27 -0.95 10.74 -8.07
CA VAL A 27 -0.10 9.80 -7.33
C VAL A 27 1.18 10.49 -6.89
N THR A 28 1.73 10.01 -5.78
CA THR A 28 2.96 10.50 -5.15
C THR A 28 4.10 9.55 -5.47
N ALA A 29 5.21 10.08 -5.99
CA ALA A 29 6.51 9.44 -6.02
C ALA A 29 7.41 10.11 -4.96
N CYS A 30 7.52 9.49 -3.79
CA CYS A 30 8.28 10.06 -2.67
C CYS A 30 9.79 9.84 -2.83
N ASN A 31 10.58 10.87 -2.52
CA ASN A 31 12.04 10.87 -2.67
C ASN A 31 12.81 10.50 -1.38
N CYS A 32 12.13 10.09 -0.30
CA CYS A 32 12.82 9.69 0.92
C CYS A 32 13.62 8.39 0.70
N SER A 33 14.63 8.14 1.54
CA SER A 33 15.61 7.07 1.31
C SER A 33 15.01 5.67 1.10
N ILE A 34 13.91 5.34 1.80
CA ILE A 34 13.21 4.06 1.63
C ILE A 34 12.31 4.05 0.39
N CYS A 35 11.56 5.13 0.12
CA CYS A 35 10.64 5.19 -1.01
C CYS A 35 11.40 5.18 -2.34
N THR A 36 12.52 5.90 -2.43
CA THR A 36 13.40 5.88 -3.60
C THR A 36 13.93 4.46 -3.88
N LYS A 37 14.26 3.68 -2.86
CA LYS A 37 14.70 2.28 -3.03
C LYS A 37 13.58 1.34 -3.46
N LYS A 38 12.34 1.60 -3.03
CA LYS A 38 11.17 0.80 -3.40
C LYS A 38 10.59 1.17 -4.77
N GLY A 39 10.81 2.41 -5.25
CA GLY A 39 10.32 2.88 -6.56
C GLY A 39 8.80 2.97 -6.66
N LEU A 40 8.10 3.19 -5.53
CA LEU A 40 6.64 3.15 -5.48
C LEU A 40 6.00 4.45 -5.97
N HIS A 41 4.90 4.31 -6.69
CA HIS A 41 3.90 5.36 -6.88
C HIS A 41 2.68 5.00 -6.02
N PHE A 42 2.27 5.89 -5.13
CA PHE A 42 1.19 5.63 -4.19
C PHE A 42 0.29 6.85 -4.03
N THR A 43 -0.94 6.65 -3.56
CA THR A 43 -1.85 7.73 -3.19
C THR A 43 -2.27 7.58 -1.73
N PHE A 44 -2.54 8.70 -1.07
CA PHE A 44 -3.06 8.69 0.28
C PHE A 44 -4.58 8.56 0.23
N LEU A 45 -5.11 7.72 1.11
CA LEU A 45 -6.53 7.38 1.15
C LEU A 45 -6.99 7.29 2.59
N SER A 46 -8.27 7.63 2.82
CA SER A 46 -8.86 7.53 4.15
C SER A 46 -8.94 6.05 4.58
N PRO A 47 -8.85 5.72 5.88
CA PRO A 47 -9.01 4.34 6.34
C PRO A 47 -10.36 3.72 5.94
N LYS A 48 -11.41 4.53 5.79
CA LYS A 48 -12.74 4.07 5.34
C LYS A 48 -12.78 3.70 3.85
N SER A 49 -11.78 4.15 3.08
CA SER A 49 -11.66 3.94 1.65
C SER A 49 -10.74 2.75 1.31
N PHE A 50 -10.33 1.97 2.30
CA PHE A 50 -9.45 0.81 2.14
C PHE A 50 -10.03 -0.40 2.86
N GLN A 51 -9.94 -1.56 2.22
CA GLN A 51 -10.25 -2.82 2.86
C GLN A 51 -9.26 -3.90 2.44
N LEU A 52 -8.56 -4.48 3.41
CA LEU A 52 -7.80 -5.71 3.19
C LEU A 52 -8.80 -6.86 3.01
N ARG A 53 -8.68 -7.60 1.91
CA ARG A 53 -9.57 -8.70 1.53
C ARG A 53 -8.98 -10.07 1.88
N ALA A 54 -7.67 -10.24 1.83
CA ALA A 54 -6.97 -11.49 2.16
C ALA A 54 -5.50 -11.26 2.53
N GLY A 55 -4.90 -12.24 3.21
CA GLY A 55 -3.46 -12.33 3.46
C GLY A 55 -2.94 -11.52 4.65
N THR A 56 -3.76 -11.31 5.68
CA THR A 56 -3.34 -10.59 6.91
C THR A 56 -2.13 -11.26 7.57
N GLU A 57 -2.11 -12.58 7.57
CA GLU A 57 -1.05 -13.44 8.08
C GLU A 57 0.20 -13.44 7.20
N ASN A 58 0.06 -13.08 5.92
CA ASN A 58 1.17 -12.96 4.96
C ASN A 58 1.77 -11.54 4.94
N LEU A 59 1.33 -10.65 5.82
CA LEU A 59 1.90 -9.32 5.97
C LEU A 59 2.95 -9.30 7.07
N ARG A 60 4.09 -8.69 6.76
CA ARG A 60 5.07 -8.28 7.76
C ARG A 60 5.16 -6.77 7.81
N GLU A 61 5.19 -6.26 9.03
CA GLU A 61 5.40 -4.84 9.29
C GLU A 61 6.89 -4.49 9.22
N TYR A 62 7.19 -3.39 8.55
CA TYR A 62 8.50 -2.78 8.53
C TYR A 62 8.42 -1.31 8.95
N LEU A 63 9.15 -0.97 10.01
CA LEU A 63 9.28 0.38 10.55
C LEU A 63 10.66 0.94 10.22
N PHE A 64 10.73 2.23 9.91
CA PHE A 64 11.99 2.92 9.67
C PHE A 64 11.96 4.33 10.28
N ASN A 65 13.14 4.91 10.51
CA ASN A 65 13.30 6.28 10.99
C ASN A 65 12.46 6.56 12.25
N LYS A 66 11.53 7.52 12.21
CA LYS A 66 10.67 7.89 13.36
C LYS A 66 9.56 6.88 13.65
N HIS A 67 9.50 5.77 12.91
CA HIS A 67 8.45 4.74 13.03
C HIS A 67 7.03 5.31 12.87
N ALA A 68 6.89 6.39 12.10
CA ALA A 68 5.62 7.08 11.87
C ALA A 68 4.72 6.38 10.83
N ILE A 69 5.30 5.49 10.01
CA ILE A 69 4.61 4.78 8.94
C ILE A 69 4.94 3.28 9.07
N ARG A 70 3.91 2.45 9.09
CA ARG A 70 3.97 0.99 9.17
C ARG A 70 3.83 0.39 7.78
N HIS A 71 4.94 0.16 7.10
CA HIS A 71 4.93 -0.48 5.78
C HIS A 71 4.52 -1.94 5.91
N GLN A 72 3.55 -2.38 5.10
CA GLN A 72 3.03 -3.74 5.09
C GLN A 72 3.52 -4.43 3.82
N LEU A 73 4.44 -5.37 3.99
CA LEU A 73 5.06 -6.10 2.89
C LEU A 73 4.64 -7.57 2.93
N CYS A 74 4.48 -8.18 1.76
CA CYS A 74 4.18 -9.60 1.66
C CYS A 74 5.42 -10.41 2.04
N ILE A 75 5.29 -11.33 2.99
CA ILE A 75 6.40 -12.17 3.44
C ILE A 75 6.91 -13.12 2.36
N ASP A 76 6.03 -13.55 1.44
CA ASP A 76 6.36 -14.55 0.43
C ASP A 76 7.03 -13.96 -0.81
N CYS A 77 6.56 -12.80 -1.30
CA CYS A 77 7.08 -12.18 -2.52
C CYS A 77 7.77 -10.83 -2.32
N GLY A 78 7.83 -10.30 -1.09
CA GLY A 78 8.54 -9.07 -0.74
C GLY A 78 7.90 -7.76 -1.22
N VAL A 79 6.78 -7.82 -1.97
CA VAL A 79 6.09 -6.62 -2.46
C VAL A 79 5.56 -5.79 -1.28
N ASP A 80 5.85 -4.48 -1.29
CA ASP A 80 5.23 -3.50 -0.40
C ASP A 80 3.81 -3.21 -0.89
N VAL A 81 2.81 -3.59 -0.09
CA VAL A 81 1.41 -3.66 -0.53
C VAL A 81 0.66 -2.38 -0.16
N PHE A 82 0.84 -1.89 1.06
CA PHE A 82 0.27 -0.64 1.56
C PHE A 82 0.99 -0.20 2.85
N ALA A 83 0.66 0.99 3.36
CA ALA A 83 1.17 1.47 4.64
C ALA A 83 0.06 2.14 5.47
N ARG A 84 0.24 2.17 6.81
CA ARG A 84 -0.67 2.80 7.77
C ARG A 84 0.05 3.46 8.93
#